data_AF-A0A537M9P2-F1
#
_entry.id   AF-A0A537M9P2-F1
#
_cell.length_a   1.000
_cell.length_b   1.000
_cell.length_c   1.000
_cell.angle_alpha   90.00
_cell.angle_beta   90.00
_cell.angle_gamma   90.00
#
_symmetry.space_group_name_H-M   'P 1'
#
loop_
_entity.id
_entity.type
_entity.pdbx_description
1 polymer ?
#
loop_
_entity_poly.entity_id
_entity_poly.type
_entity_poly.pdbx_seq_one_letter_code
_entity_poly.pdbx_strand_id
1 'polypeptide(L)'
;MAERSALPSVDEEHFRLITGFNDIFVSIAAAILLFSLAWIGQSIGPRVDFDGPSPVSGLLVAGAAWGLAEFFTKKRRMALPSILLLLAFVLAVAETVGTGLILALGESSLENNDSMAMAVLAASGALAAAGAWLHWRRFRVPITIAAGAASLVGMTIAMIFYVLRDSPDPERANIVYGFVLLLGIGVFLFAMWWDASDPRRETRRSDVAFWLHLLAAPMIVHPIFALLGLTQGGGSVTEALIVLLVYV
;
A
#
# COMPACT_ATOMS: atom_id res chain seq x y z
N MET A 1 50.67 16.27 22.63
CA MET A 1 49.28 16.74 22.50
C MET A 1 48.78 16.24 21.16
N ALA A 2 47.96 15.20 21.14
CA ALA A 2 47.37 14.69 19.90
C ALA A 2 46.00 15.34 19.75
N GLU A 3 45.86 16.20 18.73
CA GLU A 3 44.56 16.68 18.28
C GLU A 3 43.75 15.48 17.80
N ARG A 4 42.66 15.18 18.52
CA ARG A 4 41.59 14.35 18.00
C ARG A 4 41.03 15.09 16.78
N SER A 5 41.33 14.58 15.60
CA SER A 5 40.55 14.84 14.39
C SER A 5 39.09 14.50 14.71
N ALA A 6 38.31 15.53 15.00
CA ALA A 6 36.86 15.44 14.94
C ALA A 6 36.54 15.33 13.45
N LEU A 7 36.44 14.09 12.95
CA LEU A 7 35.74 13.86 11.70
C LEU A 7 34.39 14.59 11.82
N PRO A 8 33.99 15.40 10.84
CA PRO A 8 32.63 15.90 10.80
C PRO A 8 31.76 14.65 10.90
N SER A 9 30.87 14.58 11.89
CA SER A 9 29.84 13.56 11.90
C SER A 9 29.15 13.71 10.55
N VAL A 10 29.39 12.77 9.65
CA VAL A 10 28.67 12.67 8.40
C VAL A 10 27.22 12.61 8.86
N ASP A 11 26.48 13.68 8.57
CA ASP A 11 25.05 13.77 8.81
C ASP A 11 24.42 12.87 7.75
N GLU A 12 24.59 11.56 7.95
CA GLU A 12 24.00 10.52 7.14
C GLU A 12 22.53 10.51 7.54
N GLU A 13 21.66 10.98 6.63
CA GLU A 13 20.22 10.75 6.68
C GLU A 13 19.96 9.23 6.72
N HIS A 14 20.16 8.62 7.87
CA HIS A 14 20.08 7.18 8.06
C HIS A 14 18.61 6.81 8.18
N PHE A 15 18.05 6.32 7.08
CA PHE A 15 16.74 5.70 7.07
C PHE A 15 16.73 4.47 7.99
N ARG A 16 16.08 4.60 9.15
CA ARG A 16 16.09 3.55 10.19
C ARG A 16 14.99 2.53 9.92
N LEU A 17 15.25 1.55 9.06
CA LEU A 17 14.38 0.37 8.88
C LEU A 17 14.29 -0.49 10.13
N ILE A 18 15.41 -0.63 10.83
CA ILE A 18 15.55 -1.43 12.05
C ILE A 18 16.20 -0.53 13.10
N THR A 19 15.55 -0.35 14.25
CA THR A 19 16.12 0.41 15.36
C THR A 19 17.00 -0.45 16.28
N GLY A 20 16.82 -1.77 16.23
CA GLY A 20 17.69 -2.78 16.87
C GLY A 20 17.17 -4.21 16.66
N PHE A 21 17.95 -5.22 17.06
CA PHE A 21 17.59 -6.64 16.87
C PHE A 21 16.26 -7.03 17.53
N ASN A 22 15.87 -6.36 18.62
CA ASN A 22 14.59 -6.53 19.28
C ASN A 22 13.39 -6.27 18.35
N ASP A 23 13.53 -5.39 17.35
CA ASP A 23 12.46 -5.08 16.39
C ASP A 23 12.04 -6.34 15.61
N ILE A 24 12.98 -7.25 15.33
CA ILE A 24 12.72 -8.48 14.58
C ILE A 24 11.85 -9.43 15.41
N PHE A 25 12.22 -9.68 16.67
CA PHE A 25 11.45 -10.57 17.55
C PHE A 25 10.04 -10.04 17.80
N VAL A 26 9.91 -8.74 18.05
CA VAL A 26 8.61 -8.09 18.24
C VAL A 26 7.76 -8.19 16.97
N SER A 27 8.36 -8.01 15.79
CA SER A 27 7.64 -8.12 14.51
C SER A 27 7.17 -9.55 14.26
N ILE A 28 8.00 -10.56 14.53
CA ILE A 28 7.62 -11.98 14.41
C ILE A 28 6.48 -12.32 15.38
N ALA A 29 6.60 -11.91 16.65
CA ALA A 29 5.56 -12.14 17.64
C ALA A 29 4.24 -11.46 17.25
N ALA A 30 4.30 -10.23 16.75
CA ALA A 30 3.13 -9.51 16.24
C ALA A 30 2.52 -10.22 15.03
N ALA A 31 3.34 -10.67 14.07
CA ALA A 31 2.86 -11.40 12.89
C ALA A 31 2.13 -12.68 13.27
N ILE A 32 2.69 -13.49 14.17
CA ILE A 32 2.07 -14.73 14.65
C ILE A 32 0.74 -14.43 15.36
N LEU A 33 0.71 -13.40 16.21
CA LEU A 33 -0.51 -12.99 16.91
C LEU A 33 -1.59 -12.53 15.93
N LEU A 34 -1.25 -11.65 14.97
CA LEU A 34 -2.20 -11.16 13.97
C LEU A 34 -2.72 -12.29 13.09
N PHE A 35 -1.85 -13.22 12.66
CA PHE A 35 -2.26 -14.41 11.93
C PHE A 35 -3.24 -15.27 12.74
N SER A 36 -2.95 -15.47 14.03
CA SER A 36 -3.82 -16.23 14.93
C SER A 36 -5.18 -15.57 15.09
N LEU A 37 -5.22 -14.23 15.19
CA LEU A 37 -6.47 -13.47 15.26
C LEU A 37 -7.25 -13.49 13.94
N ALA A 38 -6.57 -13.43 12.80
CA ALA A 38 -7.19 -13.62 11.50
C ALA A 38 -7.86 -15.00 11.42
N TRP A 39 -7.15 -16.05 11.83
CA TRP A 39 -7.68 -17.41 11.87
C TRP A 39 -8.89 -17.55 12.79
N ILE A 40 -8.85 -16.93 13.98
CA ILE A 40 -9.98 -16.91 14.92
C ILE A 40 -11.18 -16.16 14.31
N GLY A 41 -10.96 -14.99 13.72
CA GLY A 41 -12.05 -14.23 13.10
C GLY A 41 -12.65 -14.93 11.88
N GLN A 42 -11.81 -15.67 11.15
CA GLN A 42 -12.24 -16.58 10.10
C GLN A 42 -13.08 -17.72 10.70
N SER A 43 -12.69 -18.31 11.84
CA SER A 43 -13.38 -19.46 12.42
C SER A 43 -14.75 -19.14 13.04
N ILE A 44 -14.97 -17.93 13.54
CA ILE A 44 -16.19 -17.57 14.31
C ILE A 44 -17.16 -16.62 13.59
N GLY A 45 -16.70 -15.88 12.57
CA GLY A 45 -17.50 -14.85 11.92
C GLY A 45 -18.39 -15.36 10.78
N PRO A 46 -19.37 -14.56 10.33
CA PRO A 46 -20.06 -14.82 9.06
C PRO A 46 -19.03 -14.80 7.91
N ARG A 47 -19.25 -15.62 6.89
CA ARG A 47 -18.33 -15.79 5.76
C ARG A 47 -19.05 -15.60 4.45
N VAL A 48 -18.34 -15.05 3.48
CA VAL A 48 -18.73 -15.11 2.07
C VAL A 48 -18.51 -16.55 1.62
N ASP A 49 -19.50 -17.18 1.00
CA ASP A 49 -19.50 -18.60 0.65
C ASP A 49 -19.19 -19.53 1.86
N PHE A 50 -19.03 -20.83 1.59
CA PHE A 50 -18.68 -21.82 2.61
C PHE A 50 -17.25 -21.64 3.16
N ASP A 51 -16.31 -21.28 2.29
CA ASP A 51 -14.87 -21.21 2.58
C ASP A 51 -14.24 -19.82 2.32
N GLY A 52 -15.03 -18.81 1.97
CA GLY A 52 -14.53 -17.47 1.69
C GLY A 52 -14.27 -16.64 2.95
N PRO A 53 -13.75 -15.40 2.79
CA PRO A 53 -13.29 -14.58 3.90
C PRO A 53 -14.42 -14.13 4.82
N SER A 54 -14.06 -13.80 6.07
CA SER A 54 -14.96 -13.23 7.09
C SER A 54 -14.62 -11.75 7.30
N PRO A 55 -15.58 -10.83 7.48
CA PRO A 55 -15.23 -9.46 7.86
C PRO A 55 -14.66 -9.40 9.29
N VAL A 56 -14.90 -10.43 10.10
CA VAL A 56 -14.45 -10.52 11.50
C VAL A 56 -12.95 -10.81 11.58
N SER A 57 -12.35 -11.54 10.63
CA SER A 57 -10.88 -11.72 10.57
C SER A 57 -10.19 -10.37 10.43
N GLY A 58 -10.56 -9.60 9.41
CA GLY A 58 -10.06 -8.24 9.24
C GLY A 58 -10.33 -7.37 10.46
N LEU A 59 -11.50 -7.48 11.11
CA LEU A 59 -11.85 -6.59 12.22
C LEU A 59 -10.96 -6.84 13.44
N LEU A 60 -10.71 -8.11 13.75
CA LEU A 60 -9.81 -8.51 14.84
C LEU A 60 -8.36 -8.10 14.54
N VAL A 61 -7.90 -8.29 13.30
CA VAL A 61 -6.56 -7.87 12.87
C VAL A 61 -6.41 -6.36 12.94
N ALA A 62 -7.37 -5.58 12.44
CA ALA A 62 -7.33 -4.13 12.47
C ALA A 62 -7.33 -3.60 13.92
N GLY A 63 -8.20 -4.14 14.78
CA GLY A 63 -8.27 -3.78 16.20
C GLY A 63 -6.97 -4.08 16.94
N ALA A 64 -6.42 -5.29 16.75
CA ALA A 64 -5.16 -5.68 17.38
C ALA A 64 -3.97 -4.90 16.84
N ALA A 65 -3.90 -4.68 15.52
CA ALA A 65 -2.83 -3.90 14.90
C ALA A 65 -2.80 -2.46 15.43
N TRP A 66 -3.96 -1.82 15.56
CA TRP A 66 -4.09 -0.50 16.19
C TRP A 66 -3.66 -0.53 17.66
N GLY A 67 -4.16 -1.49 18.43
CA GLY A 67 -3.82 -1.64 19.85
C GLY A 67 -2.33 -1.87 20.11
N LEU A 68 -1.68 -2.69 19.27
CA LEU A 68 -0.23 -2.92 19.32
C LEU A 68 0.54 -1.68 18.87
N ALA A 69 0.06 -0.94 17.86
CA ALA A 69 0.69 0.31 17.41
C ALA A 69 0.67 1.38 18.51
N GLU A 70 -0.36 1.41 19.36
CA GLU A 70 -0.38 2.29 20.54
C GLU A 70 0.80 2.08 21.49
N PHE A 71 1.32 0.86 21.56
CA PHE A 71 2.49 0.56 22.36
C PHE A 71 3.79 0.62 21.54
N PHE A 72 3.90 -0.17 20.47
CA PHE A 72 5.15 -0.35 19.74
C PHE A 72 5.50 0.86 18.86
N THR A 73 4.50 1.50 18.27
CA THR A 73 4.69 2.68 17.42
C THR A 73 4.74 3.96 18.26
N LYS A 74 3.69 4.23 19.06
CA LYS A 74 3.59 5.52 19.78
C LYS A 74 4.57 5.62 20.96
N LYS A 75 4.64 4.58 21.81
CA LYS A 75 5.40 4.62 23.06
C LYS A 75 6.85 4.15 22.86
N ARG A 76 7.05 3.00 22.20
CA ARG A 76 8.38 2.39 22.00
C ARG A 76 9.13 2.94 20.77
N ARG A 77 8.43 3.56 19.81
CA ARG A 77 9.01 4.15 18.59
C ARG A 77 9.85 3.16 17.76
N MET A 78 9.43 1.90 17.70
CA MET A 78 10.10 0.84 16.92
C MET A 78 9.72 0.94 15.44
N ALA A 79 10.67 0.82 14.51
CA ALA A 79 10.41 1.06 13.08
C ALA A 79 9.75 -0.14 12.39
N LEU A 80 10.41 -1.31 12.39
CA LEU A 80 9.95 -2.50 11.68
C LEU A 80 8.57 -3.00 12.16
N PRO A 81 8.29 -3.12 13.48
CA PRO A 81 6.96 -3.49 13.95
C PRO A 81 5.91 -2.47 13.50
N SER A 82 6.22 -1.18 13.46
CA SER A 82 5.26 -0.16 13.04
C SER A 82 4.90 -0.26 11.56
N ILE A 83 5.86 -0.62 10.70
CA ILE A 83 5.60 -0.88 9.28
C ILE A 83 4.66 -2.08 9.15
N LEU A 84 4.96 -3.19 9.82
CA LEU A 84 4.15 -4.40 9.80
C LEU A 84 2.73 -4.15 10.29
N LEU A 85 2.58 -3.49 11.44
CA LEU A 85 1.29 -3.20 12.06
C LEU A 85 0.45 -2.25 11.20
N LEU A 86 1.07 -1.25 10.56
CA LEU A 86 0.37 -0.37 9.62
C LEU A 86 -0.17 -1.16 8.42
N LEU A 87 0.67 -1.97 7.77
CA LEU A 87 0.26 -2.72 6.58
C LEU A 87 -0.87 -3.68 6.93
N ALA A 88 -0.73 -4.41 8.05
CA ALA A 88 -1.80 -5.27 8.57
C ALA A 88 -3.08 -4.49 8.84
N PHE A 89 -2.99 -3.31 9.47
CA PHE A 89 -4.15 -2.46 9.75
C PHE A 89 -4.88 -2.01 8.47
N VAL A 90 -4.16 -1.46 7.49
CA VAL A 90 -4.79 -0.93 6.25
C VAL A 90 -5.42 -2.04 5.42
N LEU A 91 -4.72 -3.18 5.27
CA LEU A 91 -5.26 -4.34 4.56
C LEU A 91 -6.47 -4.93 5.27
N ALA A 92 -6.41 -5.05 6.60
CA ALA A 92 -7.51 -5.57 7.39
C ALA A 92 -8.76 -4.67 7.37
N VAL A 93 -8.58 -3.34 7.33
CA VAL A 93 -9.70 -2.41 7.12
C VAL A 93 -10.34 -2.63 5.75
N ALA A 94 -9.54 -2.78 4.68
CA ALA A 94 -10.06 -3.04 3.34
C ALA A 94 -10.82 -4.37 3.26
N GLU A 95 -10.29 -5.43 3.88
CA GLU A 95 -10.92 -6.75 3.98
C GLU A 95 -12.24 -6.67 4.74
N THR A 96 -12.25 -6.10 5.96
CA THR A 96 -13.47 -5.97 6.77
C THR A 96 -14.58 -5.25 6.04
N VAL A 97 -14.24 -4.13 5.38
CA VAL A 97 -15.23 -3.34 4.63
C VAL A 97 -15.68 -4.10 3.40
N GLY A 98 -14.77 -4.70 2.63
CA GLY A 98 -15.10 -5.40 1.39
C GLY A 98 -16.00 -6.59 1.65
N THR A 99 -15.52 -7.51 2.48
CA THR A 99 -16.27 -8.71 2.86
C THR A 99 -17.57 -8.36 3.59
N GLY A 100 -17.56 -7.33 4.45
CA GLY A 100 -18.75 -6.86 5.14
C GLY A 100 -19.82 -6.31 4.19
N LEU A 101 -19.41 -5.57 3.16
CA LEU A 101 -20.30 -5.08 2.10
C LEU A 101 -20.84 -6.22 1.25
N ILE A 102 -20.03 -7.21 0.89
CA ILE A 102 -20.49 -8.39 0.14
C ILE A 102 -21.60 -9.10 0.90
N LEU A 103 -21.39 -9.36 2.20
CA LEU A 103 -22.40 -10.00 3.05
C LEU A 103 -23.65 -9.15 3.23
N ALA A 104 -23.50 -7.82 3.36
CA ALA A 104 -24.63 -6.91 3.53
C ALA A 104 -25.48 -6.77 2.26
N LEU A 105 -24.84 -6.78 1.09
CA LEU A 105 -25.50 -6.70 -0.22
C LEU A 105 -26.07 -8.06 -0.68
N GLY A 106 -25.61 -9.15 -0.08
CA GLY A 106 -25.88 -10.51 -0.51
C GLY A 106 -24.95 -10.92 -1.65
N GLU A 107 -24.42 -12.14 -1.56
CA GLU A 107 -23.40 -12.67 -2.45
C GLU A 107 -23.88 -12.75 -3.91
N SER A 108 -25.16 -13.08 -4.11
CA SER A 108 -25.81 -13.13 -5.43
C SER A 108 -25.85 -11.78 -6.14
N SER A 109 -25.71 -10.67 -5.42
CA SER A 109 -25.62 -9.33 -6.03
C SER A 109 -24.32 -9.11 -6.81
N LEU A 110 -23.28 -9.89 -6.50
CA LEU A 110 -21.98 -9.86 -7.16
C LEU A 110 -21.81 -10.95 -8.21
N GLU A 111 -22.66 -11.99 -8.22
CA GLU A 111 -22.62 -13.05 -9.22
C GLU A 111 -22.75 -12.47 -10.64
N ASN A 112 -21.73 -12.66 -11.47
CA ASN A 112 -21.63 -12.12 -12.84
C ASN A 112 -21.83 -10.59 -12.92
N ASN A 113 -21.54 -9.87 -11.84
CA ASN A 113 -21.70 -8.42 -11.75
C ASN A 113 -20.38 -7.74 -11.37
N ASP A 114 -19.46 -7.72 -12.32
CA ASP A 114 -18.14 -7.08 -12.17
C ASP A 114 -18.25 -5.62 -11.73
N SER A 115 -19.31 -4.92 -12.15
CA SER A 115 -19.57 -3.53 -11.75
C SER A 115 -19.81 -3.41 -10.25
N MET A 116 -20.59 -4.33 -9.66
CA MET A 116 -20.80 -4.35 -8.21
C MET A 116 -19.51 -4.70 -7.47
N ALA A 117 -18.74 -5.68 -7.98
CA ALA A 117 -17.45 -6.04 -7.41
C ALA A 117 -16.48 -4.84 -7.39
N MET A 118 -16.41 -4.07 -8.48
CA MET A 118 -15.59 -2.86 -8.56
C MET A 118 -16.10 -1.75 -7.63
N ALA A 119 -17.41 -1.60 -7.45
CA ALA A 119 -17.98 -0.65 -6.50
C ALA A 119 -17.62 -1.01 -5.04
N VAL A 120 -17.70 -2.29 -4.68
CA VAL A 120 -17.26 -2.79 -3.36
C VAL A 120 -15.76 -2.54 -3.17
N LEU A 121 -14.93 -2.85 -4.15
CA LEU A 121 -13.48 -2.61 -4.08
C LEU A 121 -13.16 -1.12 -3.91
N ALA A 122 -13.86 -0.24 -4.64
CA ALA A 122 -13.72 1.20 -4.49
C ALA A 122 -14.11 1.67 -3.08
N ALA A 123 -15.22 1.19 -2.53
CA ALA A 123 -15.64 1.51 -1.17
C ALA A 123 -14.62 1.02 -0.12
N SER A 124 -14.10 -0.20 -0.27
CA SER A 124 -13.02 -0.73 0.59
C SER A 124 -11.77 0.13 0.53
N GLY A 125 -11.34 0.54 -0.67
CA GLY A 125 -10.19 1.42 -0.86
C GLY A 125 -10.39 2.80 -0.22
N ALA A 126 -11.59 3.37 -0.32
CA ALA A 126 -11.94 4.65 0.31
C ALA A 126 -11.83 4.57 1.84
N LEU A 127 -12.39 3.52 2.45
CA LEU A 127 -12.34 3.33 3.89
C LEU A 127 -10.94 2.96 4.39
N ALA A 128 -10.17 2.21 3.61
CA ALA A 128 -8.76 1.94 3.91
C ALA A 128 -7.91 3.23 3.88
N ALA A 129 -8.16 4.12 2.92
CA ALA A 129 -7.53 5.43 2.86
C ALA A 129 -7.92 6.31 4.07
N ALA A 130 -9.19 6.29 4.47
CA ALA A 130 -9.65 6.97 5.68
C ALA A 130 -8.99 6.39 6.94
N GLY A 131 -8.86 5.07 7.03
CA GLY A 131 -8.13 4.36 8.08
C GLY A 131 -6.66 4.78 8.14
N ALA A 132 -5.97 4.81 6.99
CA ALA A 132 -4.59 5.29 6.90
C ALA A 132 -4.47 6.75 7.35
N TRP A 133 -5.41 7.62 6.98
CA TRP A 133 -5.44 9.00 7.46
C TRP A 133 -5.58 9.09 8.99
N LEU A 134 -6.48 8.31 9.60
CA LEU A 134 -6.62 8.23 11.05
C LEU A 134 -5.34 7.71 11.71
N HIS A 135 -4.73 6.67 11.13
CA HIS A 135 -3.46 6.13 11.58
C HIS A 135 -2.34 7.19 11.53
N TRP A 136 -2.25 7.96 10.44
CA TRP A 136 -1.26 9.02 10.31
C TRP A 136 -1.44 10.11 11.36
N ARG A 137 -2.69 10.57 11.58
CA ARG A 137 -3.01 11.57 12.61
C ARG A 137 -2.57 11.10 13.99
N ARG A 138 -2.64 9.79 14.24
CA ARG A 138 -2.38 9.19 15.55
C ARG A 138 -0.92 8.82 15.81
N PHE A 139 -0.23 8.28 14.81
CA PHE A 139 1.09 7.66 14.96
C PHE A 139 2.21 8.37 14.19
N ARG A 140 1.87 9.16 13.15
CA ARG A 140 2.82 9.95 12.34
C ARG A 140 3.97 9.09 11.75
N VAL A 141 3.66 7.87 11.30
CA VAL A 141 4.65 6.97 10.67
C VAL A 141 4.74 7.26 9.17
N PRO A 142 5.92 7.57 8.61
CA PRO A 142 6.06 8.02 7.22
C PRO A 142 5.36 7.17 6.16
N ILE A 143 5.52 5.84 6.24
CA ILE A 143 4.90 4.89 5.30
C ILE A 143 3.36 4.95 5.28
N THR A 144 2.71 5.48 6.32
CA THR A 144 1.23 5.61 6.34
C THR A 144 0.71 6.47 5.20
N ILE A 145 1.45 7.49 4.77
CA ILE A 145 1.03 8.33 3.64
C ILE A 145 1.09 7.53 2.33
N ALA A 146 2.13 6.72 2.13
CA ALA A 146 2.22 5.84 0.97
C ALA A 146 1.14 4.76 0.99
N ALA A 147 0.85 4.15 2.14
CA ALA A 147 -0.25 3.20 2.28
C ALA A 147 -1.61 3.83 1.95
N GLY A 148 -1.87 5.05 2.45
CA GLY A 148 -3.08 5.80 2.12
C GLY A 148 -3.17 6.18 0.64
N ALA A 149 -2.06 6.61 0.03
CA ALA A 149 -1.98 6.88 -1.40
C ALA A 149 -2.27 5.62 -2.23
N ALA A 150 -1.71 4.46 -1.84
CA ALA A 150 -1.99 3.18 -2.46
C ALA A 150 -3.47 2.79 -2.38
N SER A 151 -4.13 3.02 -1.23
CA SER A 151 -5.57 2.80 -1.09
C SER A 151 -6.41 3.71 -2.00
N LEU A 152 -6.04 4.99 -2.13
CA LEU A 152 -6.71 5.93 -3.05
C LEU A 152 -6.49 5.57 -4.52
N VAL A 153 -5.28 5.12 -4.86
CA VAL A 153 -4.96 4.60 -6.20
C VAL A 153 -5.81 3.36 -6.49
N GLY A 154 -5.86 2.38 -5.59
CA GLY A 154 -6.68 1.18 -5.74
C GLY A 154 -8.16 1.50 -5.91
N MET A 155 -8.69 2.45 -5.10
CA MET A 155 -10.04 2.97 -5.26
C MET A 155 -10.26 3.59 -6.65
N THR A 156 -9.32 4.40 -7.11
CA THR A 156 -9.41 5.08 -8.41
C THR A 156 -9.38 4.08 -9.57
N ILE A 157 -8.51 3.08 -9.50
CA ILE A 157 -8.43 1.99 -10.47
C ILE A 157 -9.74 1.21 -10.51
N ALA A 158 -10.31 0.85 -9.36
CA ALA A 158 -11.61 0.17 -9.28
C ALA A 158 -12.72 1.00 -9.95
N MET A 159 -12.75 2.32 -9.74
CA MET A 159 -13.69 3.21 -10.42
C MET A 159 -13.46 3.28 -11.93
N ILE A 160 -12.20 3.26 -12.39
CA ILE A 160 -11.88 3.22 -13.83
C ILE A 160 -12.41 1.93 -14.45
N PHE A 161 -12.19 0.77 -13.82
CA PHE A 161 -12.75 -0.50 -14.28
C PHE A 161 -14.28 -0.48 -14.31
N TYR A 162 -14.92 0.12 -13.32
CA TYR A 162 -16.37 0.31 -13.30
C TYR A 162 -16.87 1.14 -14.49
N VAL A 163 -16.20 2.25 -14.81
CA VAL A 163 -16.56 3.13 -15.95
C VAL A 163 -16.31 2.45 -17.29
N LEU A 164 -15.22 1.68 -17.41
CA LEU A 164 -14.81 0.99 -18.64
C LEU A 164 -15.41 -0.41 -18.80
N ARG A 165 -16.42 -0.78 -18.00
CA ARG A 165 -17.01 -2.13 -17.99
C ARG A 165 -17.47 -2.62 -19.37
N ASP A 166 -17.96 -1.71 -20.21
CA ASP A 166 -18.49 -2.00 -21.55
C ASP A 166 -17.42 -1.97 -22.65
N SER A 167 -16.15 -1.68 -22.30
CA SER A 167 -15.03 -1.59 -23.25
C SER A 167 -14.42 -2.98 -23.54
N PRO A 168 -14.00 -3.28 -24.79
CA PRO A 168 -13.36 -4.55 -25.15
C PRO A 168 -12.01 -4.77 -24.44
N ASP A 169 -11.64 -6.03 -24.18
CA ASP A 169 -10.50 -6.37 -23.31
C ASP A 169 -9.12 -5.79 -23.69
N PRO A 170 -8.63 -5.82 -24.95
CA PRO A 170 -7.31 -5.27 -25.22
C PRO A 170 -7.31 -3.73 -25.12
N GLU A 171 -8.41 -3.08 -25.49
CA GLU A 171 -8.55 -1.62 -25.40
C GLU A 171 -8.67 -1.17 -23.94
N ARG A 172 -9.52 -1.85 -23.17
CA ARG A 172 -9.71 -1.61 -21.73
C ARG A 172 -8.39 -1.74 -20.96
N ALA A 173 -7.62 -2.80 -21.22
CA ALA A 173 -6.33 -3.00 -20.57
C ALA A 173 -5.35 -1.84 -20.85
N ASN A 174 -5.22 -1.42 -22.11
CA ASN A 174 -4.35 -0.31 -22.48
C ASN A 174 -4.79 1.02 -21.84
N ILE A 175 -6.09 1.30 -21.80
CA ILE A 175 -6.62 2.50 -21.12
C ILE A 175 -6.30 2.44 -19.62
N VAL A 176 -6.54 1.31 -18.96
CA VAL A 176 -6.22 1.12 -17.53
C VAL A 176 -4.73 1.33 -17.28
N TYR A 177 -3.84 0.73 -18.08
CA TYR A 177 -2.40 0.97 -17.96
C TYR A 177 -2.03 2.45 -18.14
N GLY A 178 -2.64 3.14 -19.10
CA GLY A 178 -2.48 4.58 -19.27
C GLY A 178 -2.86 5.36 -18.01
N PHE A 179 -3.98 5.05 -17.36
CA PHE A 179 -4.37 5.68 -16.11
C PHE A 179 -3.46 5.30 -14.94
N VAL A 180 -3.01 4.04 -14.82
CA VAL A 180 -2.05 3.63 -13.78
C VAL A 180 -0.75 4.43 -13.93
N LEU A 181 -0.27 4.62 -15.16
CA LEU A 181 0.90 5.45 -15.45
C LEU A 181 0.69 6.90 -15.01
N LEU A 182 -0.45 7.50 -15.36
CA LEU A 182 -0.80 8.87 -14.95
C LEU A 182 -0.89 9.01 -13.43
N LEU A 183 -1.51 8.06 -12.75
CA LEU A 183 -1.56 8.01 -11.29
C LEU A 183 -0.14 7.86 -10.70
N GLY A 184 0.70 7.02 -11.31
CA GLY A 184 2.09 6.81 -10.89
C GLY A 184 2.93 8.09 -11.00
N ILE A 185 2.79 8.81 -12.11
CA ILE A 185 3.39 10.15 -12.29
C ILE A 185 2.84 11.12 -11.25
N GLY A 186 1.53 11.09 -10.97
CA GLY A 186 0.92 11.91 -9.93
C GLY A 186 1.49 11.65 -8.53
N VAL A 187 1.64 10.37 -8.15
CA VAL A 187 2.27 9.97 -6.88
C VAL A 187 3.74 10.38 -6.83
N PHE A 188 4.47 10.23 -7.95
CA PHE A 188 5.87 10.66 -8.06
C PHE A 188 6.01 12.18 -7.86
N LEU A 189 5.20 12.98 -8.57
CA LEU A 189 5.21 14.44 -8.42
C LEU A 189 4.82 14.87 -7.00
N PHE A 190 3.87 14.16 -6.38
CA PHE A 190 3.52 14.38 -4.99
C PHE A 190 4.69 14.04 -4.04
N ALA A 191 5.42 12.95 -4.30
CA ALA A 191 6.63 12.60 -3.55
C ALA A 191 7.71 13.68 -3.67
N MET A 192 7.96 14.17 -4.88
CA MET A 192 8.92 15.26 -5.15
C MET A 192 8.52 16.56 -4.46
N TRP A 193 7.25 16.94 -4.54
CA TRP A 193 6.73 18.12 -3.84
C TRP A 193 6.87 17.99 -2.32
N TRP A 194 6.58 16.80 -1.78
CA TRP A 194 6.68 16.54 -0.35
C TRP A 194 8.12 16.64 0.15
N ASP A 195 9.08 16.07 -0.58
CA ASP A 195 10.52 16.15 -0.30
C ASP A 195 11.02 17.60 -0.37
N ALA A 196 10.72 18.30 -1.47
CA ALA A 196 11.13 19.69 -1.69
C ALA A 196 10.55 20.68 -0.69
N SER A 197 9.45 20.31 -0.02
CA SER A 197 8.86 21.14 1.03
C SER A 197 9.71 21.25 2.30
N ASP A 198 10.79 20.47 2.43
CA ASP A 198 11.78 20.57 3.52
C ASP A 198 13.20 20.90 3.01
N PRO A 199 13.45 22.14 2.55
CA PRO A 199 14.76 22.50 1.98
C PRO A 199 15.93 22.40 2.95
N ARG A 200 15.64 22.51 4.26
CA ARG A 200 16.65 22.45 5.32
C ARG A 200 16.90 21.01 5.82
N ARG A 201 16.09 20.04 5.37
CA ARG A 201 16.18 18.61 5.75
C ARG A 201 16.11 18.41 7.28
N GLU A 202 15.28 19.19 7.94
CA GLU A 202 15.15 19.17 9.41
C GLU A 202 14.01 18.25 9.89
N THR A 203 13.15 17.78 8.99
CA THR A 203 11.95 17.00 9.32
C THR A 203 11.96 15.60 8.71
N ARG A 204 10.98 14.77 9.06
CA ARG A 204 10.79 13.42 8.50
C ARG A 204 10.11 13.41 7.13
N ARG A 205 10.21 14.50 6.37
CA ARG A 205 9.55 14.63 5.05
C ARG A 205 10.24 13.78 3.99
N SER A 206 11.55 13.64 4.05
CA SER A 206 12.31 12.75 3.15
C SER A 206 11.92 11.28 3.33
N ASP A 207 11.65 10.82 4.57
CA ASP A 207 11.16 9.46 4.82
C ASP A 207 9.81 9.20 4.12
N VAL A 208 8.91 10.18 4.15
CA VAL A 208 7.59 10.07 3.48
C VAL A 208 7.77 10.00 1.97
N ALA A 209 8.62 10.89 1.43
CA ALA A 209 8.92 10.93 0.02
C ALA A 209 9.53 9.60 -0.46
N PHE A 210 10.45 9.00 0.30
CA PHE A 210 11.01 7.69 -0.02
C PHE A 210 9.92 6.62 -0.23
N TRP A 211 8.96 6.51 0.69
CA TRP A 211 7.88 5.52 0.57
C TRP A 211 6.93 5.82 -0.58
N LEU A 212 6.68 7.10 -0.89
CA LEU A 212 5.89 7.49 -2.06
C LEU A 212 6.60 7.17 -3.38
N HIS A 213 7.92 7.33 -3.44
CA HIS A 213 8.72 6.89 -4.59
C HIS A 213 8.66 5.38 -4.78
N LEU A 214 8.75 4.61 -3.68
CA LEU A 214 8.62 3.15 -3.73
C LEU A 214 7.26 2.70 -4.30
N LEU A 215 6.18 3.44 -3.99
CA LEU A 215 4.86 3.21 -4.58
C LEU A 215 4.79 3.62 -6.05
N ALA A 216 5.35 4.79 -6.40
CA ALA A 216 5.28 5.32 -7.76
C ALA A 216 6.07 4.48 -8.77
N ALA A 217 7.23 3.95 -8.38
CA ALA A 217 8.12 3.20 -9.26
C ALA A 217 7.42 2.04 -10.03
N PRO A 218 6.75 1.07 -9.38
CA PRO A 218 6.04 0.01 -10.10
C PRO A 218 4.85 0.54 -10.92
N MET A 219 4.18 1.61 -10.46
CA MET A 219 3.09 2.24 -11.20
C MET A 219 3.53 2.97 -12.47
N ILE A 220 4.81 3.29 -12.61
CA ILE A 220 5.38 3.89 -13.82
C ILE A 220 5.98 2.79 -14.71
N VAL A 221 6.86 1.97 -14.14
CA VAL A 221 7.61 0.96 -14.90
C VAL A 221 6.67 -0.09 -15.49
N HIS A 222 5.76 -0.66 -14.70
CA HIS A 222 4.94 -1.77 -15.19
C HIS A 222 4.02 -1.36 -16.36
N PRO A 223 3.27 -0.24 -16.30
CA PRO A 223 2.46 0.20 -17.43
C PRO A 223 3.26 0.58 -18.67
N ILE A 224 4.45 1.18 -18.54
CA ILE A 224 5.31 1.47 -19.70
C ILE A 224 5.64 0.16 -20.43
N PHE A 225 6.06 -0.87 -19.70
CA PHE A 225 6.40 -2.15 -20.31
C PHE A 225 5.19 -2.85 -20.92
N ALA A 226 4.04 -2.78 -20.25
CA ALA A 226 2.79 -3.36 -20.75
C ALA A 226 2.30 -2.66 -22.03
N LEU A 227 2.33 -1.33 -22.06
CA LEU A 227 1.91 -0.51 -23.22
C LEU A 227 2.86 -0.67 -24.41
N LEU A 228 4.13 -0.97 -24.17
CA LEU A 228 5.11 -1.29 -25.22
C LEU A 228 5.02 -2.76 -25.69
N GLY A 229 4.12 -3.58 -25.13
CA GLY A 229 3.95 -4.99 -25.49
C GLY A 229 5.04 -5.92 -24.92
N LEU A 230 5.96 -5.41 -24.12
CA LEU A 230 7.15 -6.13 -23.62
C LEU A 230 6.81 -7.27 -22.64
N THR A 231 5.60 -7.28 -22.09
CA THR A 231 5.15 -8.27 -21.10
C THR A 231 4.50 -9.51 -21.72
N GLN A 232 4.23 -9.52 -23.04
CA GLN A 232 3.43 -10.56 -23.69
C GLN A 232 4.24 -11.68 -24.35
N GLY A 233 5.56 -11.73 -24.16
CA GLY A 233 6.40 -12.86 -24.60
C GLY A 233 6.47 -13.01 -26.11
N GLY A 234 7.02 -12.01 -26.80
CA GLY A 234 7.21 -12.04 -28.26
C GLY A 234 8.15 -10.95 -28.79
N GLY A 235 9.06 -10.46 -27.95
CA GLY A 235 9.75 -9.19 -28.17
C GLY A 235 10.49 -9.09 -29.51
N SER A 236 10.13 -8.09 -30.31
CA SER A 236 10.85 -7.74 -31.53
C SER A 236 12.24 -7.17 -31.22
N VAL A 237 13.17 -7.20 -32.18
CA VAL A 237 14.49 -6.53 -32.04
C VAL A 237 14.31 -5.03 -31.74
N THR A 238 13.25 -4.42 -32.26
CA THR A 238 12.88 -3.02 -31.99
C THR A 238 12.53 -2.79 -30.52
N GLU A 239 11.72 -3.68 -29.93
CA GLU A 239 11.38 -3.65 -28.51
C GLU A 239 12.63 -3.79 -27.62
N ALA A 240 13.56 -4.68 -27.97
CA ALA A 240 14.83 -4.82 -27.26
C ALA A 240 15.69 -3.55 -27.34
N LEU A 241 15.72 -2.87 -28.49
CA LEU A 241 16.45 -1.59 -28.66
C LEU A 241 15.82 -0.45 -27.87
N ILE A 242 14.49 -0.38 -27.79
CA ILE A 242 13.78 0.61 -26.96
C ILE A 242 14.12 0.40 -25.49
N VAL A 243 14.10 -0.85 -25.01
CA VAL A 243 14.50 -1.16 -23.62
C VAL A 243 15.95 -0.73 -23.36
N LEU A 244 16.86 -0.98 -24.30
CA LEU A 244 18.26 -0.59 -24.18
C LEU A 244 18.43 0.93 -24.10
N LEU A 245 17.66 1.69 -24.89
CA LEU A 245 17.64 3.16 -24.86
C LEU A 245 17.03 3.74 -23.58
N VAL A 246 16.07 3.05 -22.95
CA VAL A 246 15.50 3.49 -21.66
C VAL A 246 16.50 3.32 -20.52
N TYR A 247 17.44 2.38 -20.65
CA TYR A 247 18.42 2.05 -19.60
C TYR A 247 19.76 2.80 -19.70
N VAL A 248 20.03 3.51 -20.81
CA VAL A 248 21.27 4.28 -21.05
C VAL A 248 21.00 5.77 -20.96
#